data_AF-A0A1X7AB21-F1
#
_entry.id   AF-A0A1X7AB21-F1
#
_cell.length_a   1.000
_cell.length_b   1.000
_cell.length_c   1.000
_cell.angle_alpha   90.00
_cell.angle_beta   90.00
_cell.angle_gamma   90.00
#
_symmetry.space_group_name_H-M   'P 1'
#
loop_
_entity.id
_entity.type
_entity.pdbx_description
1 polymer ?
#
loop_
_entity_poly.entity_id
_entity_poly.type
_entity_poly.pdbx_seq_one_letter_code
_entity_poly.pdbx_strand_id
1 'polypeptide(L)'
;MVAQSFKDMERLEHLPNDRHFDVGLWKTSDFPRVMVSKWDEFGTLASKNNSMWSFWREWYQGFLDGKPMDWELQRRVALIEDDIWKAGPEAVAEEIERIRDKFTLEQEIAALKDKLAKTVEGFDAPHRGHNQPPELIDDARVMQREFTLIWNDLQDLESEVQKDEPSPKAIRKYALRLWEISQTILKHCGSVGDATIKAAAKTIGAALGTALATEAIAPGTVQSVAKMALDYAMKLGAG
;
A
#
# COMPACT_ATOMS: atom_id res chain seq x y z
N MET A 1 -27.94 36.09 9.28
CA MET A 1 -26.97 34.99 9.50
C MET A 1 -26.32 34.60 8.18
N VAL A 2 -25.68 35.56 7.47
CA VAL A 2 -25.13 35.34 6.09
C VAL A 2 -23.66 35.78 5.99
N ALA A 3 -23.10 36.44 7.01
CA ALA A 3 -21.77 37.05 6.94
C ALA A 3 -20.59 36.12 7.32
N GLN A 4 -20.85 34.93 7.88
CA GLN A 4 -19.77 34.03 8.32
C GLN A 4 -19.27 33.10 7.19
N SER A 5 -20.11 32.83 6.19
CA SER A 5 -19.86 31.83 5.13
C SER A 5 -18.71 32.16 4.17
N PHE A 6 -18.28 33.42 4.07
CA PHE A 6 -17.23 33.83 3.13
C PHE A 6 -15.83 33.88 3.75
N LYS A 7 -15.71 33.97 5.09
CA LYS A 7 -14.41 34.04 5.79
C LYS A 7 -13.63 32.72 5.79
N ASP A 8 -14.27 31.62 5.42
CA ASP A 8 -13.64 30.31 5.30
C ASP A 8 -13.07 30.09 3.90
N MET A 9 -13.68 30.68 2.86
CA MET A 9 -13.11 30.67 1.51
C MET A 9 -11.87 31.56 1.42
N GLU A 10 -11.84 32.71 2.10
CA GLU A 10 -10.66 33.59 2.19
C GLU A 10 -9.41 32.86 2.74
N ARG A 11 -9.58 31.85 3.60
CA ARG A 11 -8.46 31.02 4.10
C ARG A 11 -7.84 30.18 3.00
N LEU A 12 -8.67 29.71 2.07
CA LEU A 12 -8.27 28.87 0.96
C LEU A 12 -7.64 29.70 -0.16
N GLU A 13 -8.06 30.95 -0.37
CA GLU A 13 -7.58 31.83 -1.45
C GLU A 13 -6.04 32.01 -1.52
N HIS A 14 -5.33 31.83 -0.40
CA HIS A 14 -3.86 31.96 -0.35
C HIS A 14 -3.12 30.63 -0.52
N LEU A 15 -3.84 29.51 -0.52
CA LEU A 15 -3.26 28.19 -0.75
C LEU A 15 -3.23 27.90 -2.26
N PRO A 16 -2.14 27.30 -2.77
CA PRO A 16 -2.15 26.76 -4.11
C PRO A 16 -3.21 25.66 -4.22
N ASN A 17 -3.76 25.47 -5.43
CA ASN A 17 -4.97 24.66 -5.64
C ASN A 17 -4.87 23.21 -5.17
N ASP A 18 -3.65 22.67 -5.13
CA ASP A 18 -3.31 21.33 -4.65
C ASP A 18 -3.33 21.20 -3.12
N ARG A 19 -3.45 22.30 -2.37
CA ARG A 19 -3.35 22.33 -0.90
C ARG A 19 -4.62 22.77 -0.17
N HIS A 20 -5.72 22.99 -0.88
CA HIS A 20 -7.00 23.38 -0.28
C HIS A 20 -7.54 22.35 0.72
N PHE A 21 -7.15 21.08 0.57
CA PHE A 21 -7.56 19.99 1.47
C PHE A 21 -6.53 19.61 2.54
N ASP A 22 -5.37 20.28 2.56
CA ASP A 22 -4.37 20.16 3.66
C ASP A 22 -4.82 20.89 4.94
N VAL A 23 -6.02 21.47 4.88
CA VAL A 23 -6.65 22.26 5.89
C VAL A 23 -7.95 21.56 6.28
N GLY A 24 -8.13 21.33 7.58
CA GLY A 24 -9.38 20.80 8.12
C GLY A 24 -10.57 21.64 7.65
N LEU A 25 -11.65 20.93 7.26
CA LEU A 25 -12.86 21.49 6.67
C LEU A 25 -13.45 22.64 7.49
N TRP A 26 -13.33 22.56 8.82
CA TRP A 26 -13.77 23.60 9.75
C TRP A 26 -12.57 24.23 10.44
N LYS A 27 -12.65 25.53 10.75
CA LYS A 27 -11.78 26.10 11.79
C LYS A 27 -12.10 25.39 13.10
N THR A 28 -11.09 25.05 13.89
CA THR A 28 -11.22 24.18 15.08
C THR A 28 -12.21 24.73 16.12
N SER A 29 -12.48 26.04 16.11
CA SER A 29 -13.49 26.72 16.94
C SER A 29 -14.91 26.72 16.37
N ASP A 30 -15.06 26.41 15.08
CA ASP A 30 -16.26 26.69 14.27
C ASP A 30 -16.97 25.42 13.80
N PHE A 31 -16.44 24.22 14.10
CA PHE A 31 -17.21 23.00 13.92
C PHE A 31 -18.45 23.08 14.83
N PRO A 32 -19.67 23.09 14.26
CA PRO A 32 -20.86 23.37 15.06
C PRO A 32 -21.00 22.36 16.20
N ARG A 33 -21.15 22.83 17.45
CA ARG A 33 -21.22 21.93 18.63
C ARG A 33 -22.31 20.86 18.51
N VAL A 34 -23.40 21.17 17.81
CA VAL A 34 -24.49 20.21 17.52
C VAL A 34 -24.01 19.08 16.59
N MET A 35 -23.13 19.38 15.64
CA MET A 35 -22.53 18.40 14.73
C MET A 35 -21.50 17.53 15.45
N VAL A 36 -20.76 18.07 16.44
CA VAL A 36 -19.82 17.29 17.26
C VAL A 36 -20.53 16.09 17.91
N SER A 37 -21.61 16.35 18.66
CA SER A 37 -22.31 15.27 19.36
C SER A 37 -22.92 14.24 18.42
N LYS A 38 -23.41 14.67 17.24
CA LYS A 38 -23.97 13.75 16.24
C LYS A 38 -22.90 12.96 15.52
N TRP A 39 -21.75 13.57 15.26
CA TRP A 39 -20.59 12.92 14.68
C TRP A 39 -19.99 11.87 15.63
N ASP A 40 -19.89 12.17 16.93
CA ASP A 40 -19.42 11.20 17.95
C ASP A 40 -20.37 10.00 18.09
N GLU A 41 -21.68 10.25 18.02
CA GLU A 41 -22.73 9.20 18.04
C GLU A 41 -22.60 8.29 16.82
N PHE A 42 -22.53 8.87 15.61
CA PHE A 42 -22.31 8.11 14.37
C PHE A 42 -20.96 7.38 14.39
N GLY A 43 -19.90 8.06 14.83
CA GLY A 43 -18.58 7.49 15.01
C GLY A 43 -18.63 6.27 15.93
N THR A 44 -19.37 6.31 17.04
CA THR A 44 -19.48 5.12 17.90
C THR A 44 -20.16 3.94 17.17
N LEU A 45 -21.20 4.20 16.39
CA LEU A 45 -21.95 3.19 15.64
C LEU A 45 -21.13 2.60 14.48
N ALA A 46 -20.49 3.46 13.68
CA ALA A 46 -19.67 3.07 12.55
C ALA A 46 -18.31 2.45 12.97
N SER A 47 -17.95 2.46 14.27
CA SER A 47 -16.64 1.94 14.76
C SER A 47 -16.71 0.46 15.06
N LYS A 48 -17.92 -0.07 15.23
CA LYS A 48 -18.13 -1.46 15.62
C LYS A 48 -17.87 -2.34 14.39
N ASN A 49 -16.88 -3.23 14.51
CA ASN A 49 -16.51 -4.34 13.62
C ASN A 49 -16.95 -4.20 12.17
N ASN A 50 -16.04 -3.74 11.30
CA ASN A 50 -16.19 -3.79 9.84
C ASN A 50 -17.58 -3.32 9.37
N SER A 51 -18.08 -2.26 9.99
CA SER A 51 -19.37 -1.67 9.65
C SER A 51 -19.35 -1.25 8.19
N MET A 52 -20.45 -1.46 7.46
CA MET A 52 -20.64 -0.92 6.10
C MET A 52 -20.38 0.60 5.98
N TRP A 53 -20.36 1.30 7.12
CA TRP A 53 -20.11 2.74 7.24
C TRP A 53 -18.66 3.11 7.57
N SER A 54 -17.76 2.14 7.72
CA SER A 54 -16.35 2.35 8.11
C SER A 54 -15.64 3.30 7.13
N PHE A 55 -15.73 3.00 5.83
CA PHE A 55 -15.15 3.82 4.77
C PHE A 55 -15.66 5.26 4.82
N TRP A 56 -16.98 5.45 4.87
CA TRP A 56 -17.60 6.77 4.90
C TRP A 56 -17.20 7.58 6.13
N ARG A 57 -17.04 6.90 7.27
CA ARG A 57 -16.55 7.55 8.48
C ARG A 57 -15.10 8.00 8.33
N GLU A 58 -14.22 7.11 7.86
CA GLU A 58 -12.82 7.46 7.62
C GLU A 58 -12.69 8.59 6.58
N TRP A 59 -13.49 8.54 5.51
CA TRP A 59 -13.53 9.55 4.46
C TRP A 59 -13.89 10.93 5.02
N TYR A 60 -15.00 11.04 5.75
CA TYR A 60 -15.43 12.32 6.31
C TYR A 60 -14.48 12.82 7.41
N GLN A 61 -13.98 11.92 8.26
CA GLN A 61 -12.97 12.28 9.28
C GLN A 61 -11.71 12.85 8.64
N GLY A 62 -11.24 12.28 7.52
CA GLY A 62 -10.10 12.81 6.78
C GLY A 62 -10.28 14.26 6.35
N PHE A 63 -11.47 14.64 5.86
CA PHE A 63 -11.76 16.05 5.53
C PHE A 63 -11.83 16.94 6.77
N LEU A 64 -12.41 16.46 7.88
CA LEU A 64 -12.41 17.22 9.14
C LEU A 64 -10.99 17.51 9.62
N ASP A 65 -10.08 16.55 9.46
CA ASP A 65 -8.70 16.63 9.94
C ASP A 65 -7.73 17.32 8.96
N GLY A 66 -8.17 17.61 7.73
CA GLY A 66 -7.30 18.14 6.67
C GLY A 66 -6.31 17.10 6.15
N LYS A 67 -6.71 15.83 6.22
CA LYS A 67 -5.96 14.65 5.77
C LYS A 67 -6.92 13.76 4.97
N PRO A 68 -7.41 14.24 3.81
CA PRO A 68 -8.31 13.46 2.98
C PRO A 68 -7.64 12.13 2.57
N MET A 69 -8.47 11.14 2.27
CA MET A 69 -8.00 9.90 1.65
C MET A 69 -7.35 10.18 0.29
N ASP A 70 -6.58 9.22 -0.21
CA ASP A 70 -6.02 9.29 -1.56
C ASP A 70 -7.12 9.55 -2.61
N TRP A 71 -6.85 10.50 -3.52
CA TRP A 71 -7.83 10.94 -4.51
C TRP A 71 -8.17 9.85 -5.53
N GLU A 72 -7.21 9.02 -5.92
CA GLU A 72 -7.49 7.93 -6.86
C GLU A 72 -8.34 6.84 -6.18
N LEU A 73 -8.12 6.57 -4.88
CA LEU A 73 -9.01 5.69 -4.11
C LEU A 73 -10.45 6.25 -4.09
N GLN A 74 -10.62 7.53 -3.77
CA GLN A 74 -11.93 8.18 -3.75
C GLN A 74 -12.61 8.14 -5.12
N ARG A 75 -11.85 8.40 -6.19
CA ARG A 75 -12.34 8.34 -7.57
C ARG A 75 -12.83 6.93 -7.94
N ARG A 76 -12.08 5.89 -7.58
CA ARG A 76 -12.50 4.49 -7.86
C ARG A 76 -13.79 4.14 -7.13
N VAL A 77 -13.95 4.55 -5.87
CA VAL A 77 -15.20 4.36 -5.12
C VAL A 77 -16.36 5.13 -5.76
N ALA A 78 -16.12 6.35 -6.22
CA ALA A 78 -17.16 7.14 -6.91
C ALA A 78 -17.58 6.53 -8.26
N LEU A 79 -16.74 5.70 -8.87
CA LEU A 79 -16.97 5.04 -10.15
C LEU A 79 -17.51 3.60 -10.00
N ILE A 80 -17.87 3.18 -8.78
CA ILE A 80 -18.62 1.92 -8.57
C ILE A 80 -19.85 1.91 -9.47
N GLU A 81 -20.13 0.75 -10.08
CA GLU A 81 -21.24 0.58 -11.02
C GLU A 81 -22.59 0.88 -10.36
N ASP A 82 -23.48 1.52 -11.12
CA ASP A 82 -24.80 1.98 -10.64
C ASP A 82 -25.67 0.81 -10.12
N ASP A 83 -25.50 -0.39 -10.65
CA ASP A 83 -26.23 -1.57 -10.19
C ASP A 83 -25.79 -2.01 -8.78
N ILE A 84 -24.51 -1.82 -8.42
CA ILE A 84 -24.01 -2.06 -7.06
C ILE A 84 -24.57 -0.98 -6.12
N TRP A 85 -24.60 0.29 -6.55
CA TRP A 85 -25.25 1.36 -5.79
C TRP A 85 -26.73 1.08 -5.48
N LYS A 86 -27.46 0.52 -6.45
CA LYS A 86 -28.87 0.12 -6.29
C LYS A 86 -29.06 -1.12 -5.43
N ALA A 87 -28.06 -1.99 -5.34
CA ALA A 87 -28.12 -3.23 -4.56
C ALA A 87 -28.13 -2.97 -3.03
N GLY A 88 -27.70 -1.79 -2.60
CA GLY A 88 -27.79 -1.34 -1.20
C GLY A 88 -26.44 -1.16 -0.53
N PRO A 89 -26.44 -0.64 0.71
CA PRO A 89 -25.22 -0.23 1.40
C PRO A 89 -24.26 -1.39 1.71
N GLU A 90 -24.77 -2.61 1.91
CA GLU A 90 -23.95 -3.80 2.09
C GLU A 90 -23.13 -4.13 0.84
N ALA A 91 -23.76 -4.14 -0.34
CA ALA A 91 -23.09 -4.43 -1.61
C ALA A 91 -22.06 -3.34 -1.94
N VAL A 92 -22.39 -2.07 -1.70
CA VAL A 92 -21.45 -0.95 -1.87
C VAL A 92 -20.26 -1.09 -0.92
N ALA A 93 -20.49 -1.44 0.35
CA ALA A 93 -19.40 -1.59 1.31
C ALA A 93 -18.45 -2.75 0.94
N GLU A 94 -18.99 -3.87 0.47
CA GLU A 94 -18.19 -5.00 -0.02
C GLU A 94 -17.32 -4.59 -1.22
N GLU A 95 -17.91 -3.88 -2.18
CA GLU A 95 -17.19 -3.41 -3.36
C GLU A 95 -16.12 -2.36 -3.01
N ILE A 96 -16.40 -1.47 -2.05
CA ILE A 96 -15.41 -0.53 -1.53
C ILE A 96 -14.21 -1.26 -0.93
N GLU A 97 -14.43 -2.30 -0.12
CA GLU A 97 -13.34 -3.07 0.46
C GLU A 97 -12.53 -3.81 -0.61
N ARG A 98 -13.19 -4.35 -1.65
CA ARG A 98 -12.50 -4.92 -2.82
C ARG A 98 -11.62 -3.90 -3.53
N ILE A 99 -12.11 -2.68 -3.71
CA ILE A 99 -11.35 -1.56 -4.29
C ILE A 99 -10.17 -1.18 -3.40
N ARG A 100 -10.35 -1.09 -2.07
CA ARG A 100 -9.27 -0.78 -1.11
C ARG A 100 -8.17 -1.83 -1.13
N ASP A 101 -8.53 -3.12 -1.13
CA ASP A 101 -7.55 -4.21 -1.19
C ASP A 101 -6.72 -4.13 -2.47
N LYS A 102 -7.39 -3.97 -3.63
CA LYS A 102 -6.73 -3.82 -4.92
C LYS A 102 -5.81 -2.60 -4.93
N PHE A 103 -6.32 -1.44 -4.49
CA PHE A 103 -5.56 -0.19 -4.45
C PHE A 103 -4.34 -0.28 -3.56
N THR A 104 -4.48 -0.84 -2.35
CA THR A 104 -3.36 -0.98 -1.41
C THR A 104 -2.30 -1.92 -1.96
N LEU A 105 -2.70 -3.03 -2.61
CA LEU A 105 -1.78 -3.95 -3.27
C LEU A 105 -1.01 -3.26 -4.41
N GLU A 106 -1.68 -2.47 -5.25
CA GLU A 106 -1.03 -1.70 -6.31
C GLU A 106 0.01 -0.71 -5.76
N GLN A 107 -0.32 0.01 -4.69
CA GLN A 107 0.63 0.93 -4.03
C GLN A 107 1.84 0.18 -3.46
N GLU A 108 1.62 -0.98 -2.86
CA GLU A 108 2.70 -1.79 -2.29
C GLU A 108 3.63 -2.36 -3.38
N ILE A 109 3.06 -2.81 -4.49
CA ILE A 109 3.83 -3.25 -5.67
C ILE A 109 4.67 -2.09 -6.21
N ALA A 110 4.07 -0.91 -6.40
CA ALA A 110 4.77 0.26 -6.91
C ALA A 110 5.91 0.69 -5.97
N ALA A 111 5.66 0.73 -4.66
CA ALA A 111 6.66 1.07 -3.66
C ALA A 111 7.82 0.07 -3.64
N LEU A 112 7.54 -1.23 -3.78
CA LEU A 112 8.58 -2.25 -3.85
C LEU A 112 9.40 -2.15 -5.15
N LYS A 113 8.77 -1.89 -6.30
CA LYS A 113 9.47 -1.68 -7.58
C LYS A 113 10.41 -0.48 -7.51
N ASP A 114 9.97 0.64 -6.93
CA ASP A 114 10.82 1.82 -6.71
C ASP A 114 12.03 1.51 -5.82
N LYS A 115 11.83 0.81 -4.70
CA LYS A 115 12.92 0.35 -3.83
C LYS A 115 13.88 -0.60 -4.55
N LEU A 116 13.36 -1.51 -5.36
CA LEU A 116 14.16 -2.47 -6.11
C LEU A 116 15.02 -1.76 -7.16
N ALA A 117 14.46 -0.82 -7.92
CA ALA A 117 15.19 -0.02 -8.89
C ALA A 117 16.36 0.75 -8.24
N LYS A 118 16.09 1.48 -7.16
CA LYS A 118 17.12 2.21 -6.38
C LYS A 118 18.20 1.29 -5.81
N THR A 119 17.82 0.07 -5.45
CA THR A 119 18.76 -0.91 -4.90
C THR A 119 19.69 -1.47 -5.99
N VAL A 120 19.15 -1.80 -7.17
CA VAL A 120 19.91 -2.30 -8.33
C VAL A 120 20.90 -1.25 -8.83
N GLU A 121 20.50 0.03 -8.91
CA GLU A 121 21.41 1.14 -9.25
C GLU A 121 22.62 1.22 -8.30
N GLY A 122 22.44 0.87 -7.02
CA GLY A 122 23.52 0.82 -6.03
C GLY A 122 24.56 -0.29 -6.28
N PHE A 123 24.20 -1.36 -7.00
CA PHE A 123 25.11 -2.44 -7.36
C PHE A 123 26.00 -2.12 -8.58
N ASP A 124 25.53 -1.28 -9.49
CA ASP A 124 26.28 -0.89 -10.70
C ASP A 124 27.28 0.26 -10.45
N ALA A 125 27.30 0.83 -9.24
CA ALA A 125 28.28 1.84 -8.86
C ALA A 125 29.71 1.25 -8.88
N PRO A 126 30.72 1.88 -9.53
CA PRO A 126 32.05 1.30 -9.70
C PRO A 126 32.69 0.94 -8.35
N HIS A 127 32.74 -0.35 -8.03
CA HIS A 127 33.38 -0.85 -6.83
C HIS A 127 34.91 -0.70 -6.96
N ARG A 128 35.46 0.37 -6.37
CA ARG A 128 36.90 0.74 -6.43
C ARG A 128 37.80 -0.12 -5.52
N GLY A 129 37.60 -1.44 -5.46
CA GLY A 129 38.39 -2.35 -4.61
C GLY A 129 38.90 -3.56 -5.38
N HIS A 130 40.19 -3.58 -5.75
CA HIS A 130 40.83 -4.63 -6.57
C HIS A 130 41.16 -5.94 -5.83
N ASN A 131 40.42 -6.31 -4.78
CA ASN A 131 40.65 -7.58 -4.09
C ASN A 131 39.36 -8.13 -3.47
N GLN A 132 38.45 -8.62 -4.31
CA GLN A 132 37.29 -9.37 -3.86
C GLN A 132 37.61 -10.88 -3.94
N PRO A 133 37.59 -11.63 -2.82
CA PRO A 133 37.65 -13.09 -2.85
C PRO A 133 36.54 -13.69 -3.73
N PRO A 134 36.76 -14.88 -4.34
CA PRO A 134 35.84 -15.48 -5.30
C PRO A 134 34.39 -15.62 -4.82
N GLU A 135 34.19 -15.93 -3.54
CA GLU A 135 32.87 -16.11 -2.92
C GLU A 135 31.98 -14.86 -3.02
N LEU A 136 32.58 -13.66 -2.98
CA LEU A 136 31.84 -12.39 -3.11
C LEU A 136 31.27 -12.16 -4.52
N ILE A 137 31.94 -12.69 -5.54
CA ILE A 137 31.50 -12.58 -6.93
C ILE A 137 30.30 -13.49 -7.17
N ASP A 138 30.31 -14.70 -6.60
CA ASP A 138 29.22 -15.65 -6.73
C ASP A 138 27.97 -15.18 -5.98
N ASP A 139 28.12 -14.65 -4.76
CA ASP A 139 27.02 -14.07 -3.99
C ASP A 139 26.35 -12.88 -4.70
N ALA A 140 27.15 -11.99 -5.29
CA ALA A 140 26.63 -10.84 -6.06
C ALA A 140 25.82 -11.30 -7.29
N ARG A 141 26.28 -12.34 -8.00
CA ARG A 141 25.57 -12.91 -9.16
C ARG A 141 24.26 -13.57 -8.78
N VAL A 142 24.25 -14.32 -7.67
CA VAL A 142 23.01 -14.92 -7.13
C VAL A 142 22.02 -13.81 -6.80
N MET A 143 22.44 -12.76 -6.10
CA MET A 143 21.57 -11.66 -5.72
C MET A 143 21.00 -10.88 -6.92
N GLN A 144 21.83 -10.60 -7.94
CA GLN A 144 21.36 -9.97 -9.18
C GLN A 144 20.31 -10.83 -9.91
N ARG A 145 20.51 -12.15 -9.94
CA ARG A 145 19.53 -13.09 -10.50
C ARG A 145 18.22 -13.03 -9.73
N GLU A 146 18.25 -13.13 -8.41
CA GLU A 146 17.04 -13.11 -7.59
C GLU A 146 16.28 -11.77 -7.70
N PHE A 147 16.98 -10.64 -7.79
CA PHE A 147 16.35 -9.33 -8.05
C PHE A 147 15.67 -9.25 -9.42
N THR A 148 16.30 -9.82 -10.45
CA THR A 148 15.69 -9.91 -11.78
C THR A 148 14.41 -10.75 -11.75
N LEU A 149 14.42 -11.86 -11.01
CA LEU A 149 13.24 -12.71 -10.83
C LEU A 149 12.12 -11.98 -10.08
N ILE A 150 12.44 -11.28 -8.98
CA ILE A 150 11.47 -10.45 -8.26
C ILE A 150 10.87 -9.39 -9.19
N TRP A 151 11.70 -8.68 -9.95
CA TRP A 151 11.20 -7.65 -10.87
C TRP A 151 10.20 -8.23 -11.86
N ASN A 152 10.54 -9.34 -12.51
CA ASN A 152 9.66 -10.00 -13.48
C ASN A 152 8.34 -10.46 -12.84
N ASP A 153 8.40 -11.11 -11.68
CA ASP A 153 7.18 -11.55 -10.98
C ASP A 153 6.33 -10.38 -10.48
N LEU A 154 6.93 -9.25 -10.10
CA LEU A 154 6.19 -8.02 -9.76
C LEU A 154 5.51 -7.39 -10.98
N GLN A 155 6.18 -7.36 -12.13
CA GLN A 155 5.59 -6.86 -13.38
C GLN A 155 4.40 -7.73 -13.82
N ASP A 156 4.56 -9.05 -13.75
CA ASP A 156 3.48 -9.97 -14.10
C ASP A 156 2.32 -9.87 -13.08
N LEU A 157 2.61 -9.74 -11.79
CA LEU A 157 1.60 -9.56 -10.75
C LEU A 157 0.82 -8.24 -10.94
N GLU A 158 1.52 -7.14 -11.19
CA GLU A 158 0.91 -5.84 -11.48
C GLU A 158 -0.01 -5.92 -12.70
N SER A 159 0.49 -6.52 -13.79
CA SER A 159 -0.28 -6.71 -15.02
C SER A 159 -1.53 -7.55 -14.79
N GLU A 160 -1.47 -8.56 -13.92
CA GLU A 160 -2.62 -9.39 -13.56
C GLU A 160 -3.64 -8.61 -12.71
N VAL A 161 -3.17 -7.88 -11.69
CA VAL A 161 -4.03 -7.11 -10.77
C VAL A 161 -4.76 -5.97 -11.50
N GLN A 162 -4.13 -5.38 -12.52
CA GLN A 162 -4.71 -4.28 -13.30
C GLN A 162 -5.86 -4.70 -14.23
N LYS A 163 -6.05 -6.00 -14.49
CA LYS A 163 -7.18 -6.49 -15.30
C LYS A 163 -8.52 -6.11 -14.66
N ASP A 164 -9.53 -5.98 -15.51
CA ASP A 164 -10.93 -5.79 -15.08
C ASP A 164 -11.39 -7.01 -14.27
N GLU A 165 -11.03 -8.20 -14.74
CA GLU A 165 -11.24 -9.48 -14.06
C GLU A 165 -9.88 -10.16 -13.77
N PRO A 166 -9.24 -9.87 -12.63
CA PRO A 166 -7.99 -10.51 -12.24
C PRO A 166 -8.21 -11.99 -11.92
N SER A 167 -7.28 -12.86 -12.34
CA SER A 167 -7.34 -14.29 -12.03
C SER A 167 -6.77 -14.58 -10.63
N PRO A 168 -7.57 -15.12 -9.69
CA PRO A 168 -7.08 -15.50 -8.36
C PRO A 168 -5.94 -16.52 -8.42
N LYS A 169 -6.03 -17.45 -9.38
CA LYS A 169 -5.02 -18.50 -9.60
C LYS A 169 -3.69 -17.90 -10.09
N ALA A 170 -3.74 -16.93 -10.99
CA ALA A 170 -2.53 -16.28 -11.50
C ALA A 170 -1.88 -15.43 -10.40
N ILE A 171 -2.64 -14.59 -9.70
CA ILE A 171 -2.15 -13.79 -8.57
C ILE A 171 -1.48 -14.68 -7.52
N ARG A 172 -2.14 -15.77 -7.11
CA ARG A 172 -1.56 -16.74 -6.16
C ARG A 172 -0.25 -17.34 -6.64
N LYS A 173 -0.14 -17.66 -7.94
CA LYS A 173 1.09 -18.19 -8.54
C LYS A 173 2.25 -17.19 -8.46
N TYR A 174 2.02 -15.91 -8.71
CA TYR A 174 3.05 -14.87 -8.60
C TYR A 174 3.42 -14.62 -7.13
N ALA A 175 2.43 -14.52 -6.26
CA ALA A 175 2.65 -14.28 -4.83
C ALA A 175 3.49 -15.38 -4.16
N LEU A 176 3.23 -16.66 -4.48
CA LEU A 176 4.02 -17.78 -3.95
C LEU A 176 5.47 -17.77 -4.44
N ARG A 177 5.70 -17.43 -5.72
CA ARG A 177 7.08 -17.29 -6.25
C ARG A 177 7.83 -16.15 -5.59
N LEU A 178 7.21 -14.98 -5.43
CA LEU A 178 7.78 -13.85 -4.70
C LEU A 178 8.15 -14.26 -3.27
N TRP A 179 7.27 -15.00 -2.59
CA TRP A 179 7.54 -15.53 -1.27
C TRP A 179 8.77 -16.46 -1.26
N GLU A 180 8.83 -17.43 -2.18
CA GLU A 180 9.96 -18.37 -2.30
C GLU A 180 11.29 -17.67 -2.56
N ILE A 181 11.33 -16.73 -3.51
CA ILE A 181 12.53 -15.94 -3.82
C ILE A 181 12.99 -15.15 -2.59
N SER A 182 12.04 -14.57 -1.84
CA SER A 182 12.37 -13.84 -0.61
C SER A 182 13.05 -14.73 0.44
N GLN A 183 12.65 -15.99 0.54
CA GLN A 183 13.28 -16.96 1.44
C GLN A 183 14.68 -17.36 0.97
N THR A 184 14.90 -17.46 -0.35
CA THR A 184 16.22 -17.74 -0.92
C THR A 184 17.21 -16.62 -0.64
N ILE A 185 16.79 -15.36 -0.80
CA ILE A 185 17.58 -14.17 -0.46
C ILE A 185 17.95 -14.18 1.03
N LEU A 186 16.96 -14.42 1.91
CA LEU A 186 17.21 -14.49 3.36
C LEU A 186 18.24 -15.55 3.74
N LYS A 187 18.18 -16.73 3.12
CA LYS A 187 19.14 -17.82 3.36
C LYS A 187 20.56 -17.42 2.97
N HIS A 188 20.75 -16.77 1.82
CA HIS A 188 22.07 -16.33 1.37
C HIS A 188 22.60 -15.15 2.20
N CYS A 189 21.73 -14.28 2.72
CA CYS A 189 22.18 -13.10 3.48
C CYS A 189 22.71 -13.42 4.89
N GLY A 190 22.42 -14.60 5.41
CA GLY A 190 23.04 -15.11 6.64
C GLY A 190 24.51 -15.51 6.45
N SER A 191 24.92 -15.87 5.22
CA SER A 191 26.29 -16.31 4.89
C SER A 191 27.16 -15.23 4.24
N VAL A 192 26.57 -14.15 3.71
CA VAL A 192 27.31 -13.10 2.97
C VAL A 192 28.07 -12.17 3.93
N GLY A 193 29.38 -12.03 3.69
CA GLY A 193 30.27 -11.11 4.41
C GLY A 193 30.24 -9.65 3.93
N ASP A 194 29.69 -9.38 2.73
CA ASP A 194 29.61 -8.03 2.15
C ASP A 194 28.46 -7.20 2.73
N ALA A 195 28.80 -6.02 3.26
CA ALA A 195 27.85 -5.12 3.89
C ALA A 195 26.84 -4.51 2.91
N THR A 196 27.20 -4.35 1.63
CA THR A 196 26.35 -3.77 0.59
C THR A 196 25.28 -4.77 0.16
N ILE A 197 25.68 -6.02 -0.09
CA ILE A 197 24.76 -7.11 -0.41
C ILE A 197 23.76 -7.32 0.75
N LYS A 198 24.26 -7.32 1.98
CA LYS A 198 23.42 -7.47 3.19
C LYS A 198 22.44 -6.32 3.39
N ALA A 199 22.85 -5.08 3.10
CA ALA A 199 21.97 -3.92 3.17
C ALA A 199 20.86 -3.98 2.11
N ALA A 200 21.19 -4.31 0.86
CA ALA A 200 20.23 -4.46 -0.22
C ALA A 200 19.17 -5.53 0.09
N ALA A 201 19.61 -6.69 0.58
CA ALA A 201 18.71 -7.76 0.98
C ALA A 201 17.78 -7.38 2.13
N LYS A 202 18.26 -6.59 3.10
CA LYS A 202 17.44 -6.08 4.20
C LYS A 202 16.42 -5.03 3.75
N THR A 203 16.72 -4.29 2.69
CA THR A 203 15.81 -3.29 2.13
C THR A 203 14.64 -3.93 1.38
N ILE A 204 14.92 -4.99 0.62
CA ILE A 204 13.94 -5.65 -0.27
C ILE A 204 13.27 -6.85 0.43
N GLY A 205 14.01 -7.60 1.23
CA GLY A 205 13.52 -8.70 2.05
C GLY A 205 13.17 -8.24 3.46
N ALA A 206 12.10 -8.81 4.04
CA ALA A 206 11.73 -8.61 5.42
C ALA A 206 12.95 -8.82 6.33
N ALA A 207 13.24 -7.84 7.17
CA ALA A 207 14.25 -7.95 8.21
C ALA A 207 13.81 -9.03 9.23
N LEU A 208 14.06 -10.30 8.95
CA LEU A 208 13.92 -11.36 9.94
C LEU A 208 15.31 -11.67 10.49
N GLY A 209 15.70 -10.88 11.48
CA GLY A 209 16.65 -11.34 12.47
C GLY A 209 16.01 -12.48 13.25
N THR A 210 16.47 -13.71 13.03
CA THR A 210 16.42 -14.84 13.96
C THR A 210 15.33 -14.81 15.05
N ALA A 211 14.05 -14.85 14.68
CA ALA A 211 12.96 -15.28 15.56
C ALA A 211 11.69 -15.52 14.74
N LEU A 212 11.06 -16.64 15.05
CA LEU A 212 9.80 -17.10 14.48
C LEU A 212 8.69 -16.03 14.57
N ALA A 213 7.93 -15.91 13.48
CA ALA A 213 6.49 -15.58 13.47
C ALA A 213 5.96 -14.74 14.64
N THR A 214 5.92 -13.41 14.50
CA THR A 214 4.84 -12.51 15.01
C THR A 214 5.10 -11.01 14.79
N GLU A 215 6.25 -10.58 14.24
CA GLU A 215 6.49 -9.15 13.96
C GLU A 215 5.88 -8.69 12.64
N ALA A 216 5.32 -7.47 12.65
CA ALA A 216 4.69 -6.84 11.50
C ALA A 216 5.64 -6.87 10.29
N ILE A 217 5.18 -7.45 9.17
CA ILE A 217 5.91 -7.37 7.91
C ILE A 217 5.96 -5.90 7.52
N ALA A 218 7.16 -5.34 7.39
CA ALA A 218 7.33 -3.93 7.03
C ALA A 218 6.76 -3.65 5.62
N PRO A 219 6.02 -2.55 5.44
CA PRO A 219 5.53 -2.14 4.12
C PRO A 219 6.65 -1.94 3.09
N GLY A 220 6.31 -2.21 1.84
CA GLY A 220 7.18 -2.21 0.67
C GLY A 220 8.29 -3.25 0.75
N THR A 221 8.00 -4.46 1.23
CA THR A 221 8.91 -5.63 1.17
C THR A 221 8.31 -6.71 0.27
N VAL A 222 9.14 -7.62 -0.26
CA VAL A 222 8.67 -8.75 -1.09
C VAL A 222 7.65 -9.61 -0.34
N GLN A 223 7.87 -9.87 0.95
CA GLN A 223 6.97 -10.65 1.79
C GLN A 223 5.64 -9.94 2.02
N SER A 224 5.63 -8.61 2.13
CA SER A 224 4.41 -7.82 2.30
C SER A 224 3.55 -7.90 1.05
N VAL A 225 4.13 -7.63 -0.13
CA VAL A 225 3.45 -7.77 -1.43
C VAL A 225 2.91 -9.19 -1.62
N ALA A 226 3.74 -10.21 -1.35
CA ALA A 226 3.32 -11.61 -1.49
C ALA A 226 2.13 -11.95 -0.58
N LYS A 227 2.16 -11.51 0.69
CA LYS A 227 1.06 -11.72 1.63
C LYS A 227 -0.21 -11.02 1.16
N MET A 228 -0.13 -9.73 0.82
CA MET A 228 -1.28 -8.94 0.37
C MET A 228 -1.88 -9.51 -0.92
N ALA A 229 -1.04 -9.98 -1.85
CA ALA A 229 -1.50 -10.62 -3.08
C ALA A 229 -2.22 -11.95 -2.79
N LEU A 230 -1.75 -12.75 -1.83
CA LEU A 230 -2.46 -13.97 -1.40
C LEU A 230 -3.81 -13.64 -0.75
N ASP A 231 -3.85 -12.65 0.15
CA ASP A 231 -5.08 -12.21 0.82
C ASP A 231 -6.10 -11.69 -0.21
N TYR A 232 -5.64 -10.89 -1.17
CA TYR A 232 -6.47 -10.40 -2.29
C TYR A 232 -6.99 -11.53 -3.18
N ALA A 233 -6.12 -12.48 -3.57
CA ALA A 233 -6.54 -13.63 -4.37
C ALA A 233 -7.55 -14.52 -3.64
N MET A 234 -7.42 -14.70 -2.32
CA MET A 234 -8.39 -15.45 -1.53
C MET A 234 -9.76 -14.76 -1.52
N LYS A 235 -9.81 -13.44 -1.35
CA LYS A 235 -11.06 -12.67 -1.40
C LYS A 235 -11.73 -12.75 -2.77
N LEU A 236 -10.97 -12.63 -3.86
CA LEU A 236 -11.52 -12.77 -5.22
C LEU A 236 -12.09 -14.18 -5.50
N GLY A 237 -11.50 -15.23 -4.92
CA GLY A 237 -11.95 -16.61 -5.13
C GLY A 237 -13.06 -17.08 -4.19
N ALA A 238 -13.46 -16.26 -3.21
CA ALA A 238 -14.52 -16.56 -2.26
C ALA A 238 -15.89 -15.99 -2.67
N GLY A 239 -15.92 -15.12 -3.70
CA GLY A 239 -17.13 -14.56 -4.31
C GLY A 239 -17.68 -15.42 -5.44
#